data_AF-A0A661M0Y0-F1
#
_entry.id   AF-A0A661M0Y0-F1
#
_cell.length_a   1.000
_cell.length_b   1.000
_cell.length_c   1.000
_cell.angle_alpha   90.00
_cell.angle_beta   90.00
_cell.angle_gamma   90.00
#
_symmetry.space_group_name_H-M   'P 1'
#
loop_
_entity.id
_entity.type
_entity.pdbx_description
1 polymer ?
#
loop_
_entity_poly.entity_id
_entity_poly.type
_entity_poly.pdbx_seq_one_letter_code
_entity_poly.pdbx_strand_id
1 'polypeptide(L)'
;MLFREPDAGRRGGGFMGKKQQVTVPTLGEVVDYLKITGQFLPAVHAVAARKKAAEAARRAGIRITVRQLQKAADAFRMANGLTRAKDTEAWLETNGITLEALEDYLETNLLISRFKKRLEKEANKAKYLKSRAVKETVRELIFRDWLEKSLKKESK
;
A
#
# COMPACT_ATOMS: atom_id res chain seq x y z
N MET A 1 18.82 15.88 41.87
CA MET A 1 18.38 17.21 41.40
C MET A 1 17.30 16.96 40.36
N LEU A 2 16.11 17.52 40.37
CA LEU A 2 15.45 18.57 41.15
C LEU A 2 13.97 18.38 40.79
N PHE A 3 13.08 18.00 41.71
CA PHE A 3 11.71 18.52 41.68
C PHE A 3 11.18 18.52 43.11
N ARG A 4 11.15 19.73 43.65
CA ARG A 4 10.60 20.12 44.96
C ARG A 4 9.16 20.53 44.67
N GLU A 5 8.19 19.93 45.33
CA GLU A 5 6.81 20.41 45.34
C GLU A 5 6.74 21.79 46.01
N PRO A 6 5.85 22.67 45.54
CA PRO A 6 5.26 23.70 46.39
C PRO A 6 3.75 23.49 46.57
N ASP A 7 3.37 23.72 47.81
CA ASP A 7 2.07 23.58 48.44
C ASP A 7 1.03 24.63 47.99
N ALA A 8 -0.21 24.39 48.40
CA ALA A 8 -1.49 24.92 47.96
C ALA A 8 -1.69 26.46 47.88
N GLY A 9 -2.55 26.89 46.94
CA GLY A 9 -3.08 28.25 46.86
C GLY A 9 -4.34 28.37 45.98
N ARG A 10 -5.51 28.43 46.62
CA ARG A 10 -6.85 28.71 46.07
C ARG A 10 -6.89 29.81 44.99
N ARG A 11 -7.71 29.62 43.93
CA ARG A 11 -8.83 30.53 43.55
C ARG A 11 -9.56 30.04 42.28
N GLY A 12 -10.89 30.10 42.33
CA GLY A 12 -11.78 29.73 41.24
C GLY A 12 -11.65 30.65 40.02
N GLY A 13 -11.86 30.07 38.85
CA GLY A 13 -11.95 30.75 37.57
C GLY A 13 -12.63 29.82 36.58
N GLY A 14 -13.70 30.30 35.94
CA GLY A 14 -14.61 29.50 35.14
C GLY A 14 -13.93 28.61 34.10
N PHE A 15 -14.32 27.34 34.07
CA PHE A 15 -14.07 26.41 32.97
C PHE A 15 -14.92 26.83 31.76
N MET A 16 -14.53 27.92 31.11
CA MET A 16 -14.95 28.20 29.75
C MET A 16 -14.10 27.28 28.87
N GLY A 17 -14.70 26.16 28.45
CA GLY A 17 -14.04 25.15 27.64
C GLY A 17 -13.45 25.77 26.38
N LYS A 18 -12.14 26.05 26.41
CA LYS A 18 -11.39 26.44 25.22
C LYS A 18 -11.50 25.26 24.27
N LYS A 19 -12.17 25.46 23.12
CA LYS A 19 -12.09 24.52 22.00
C LYS A 19 -10.61 24.32 21.71
N GLN A 20 -10.09 23.14 22.03
CA GLN A 20 -8.70 22.80 21.78
C GLN A 20 -8.52 22.86 20.25
N GLN A 21 -7.85 23.90 19.75
CA GLN A 21 -7.45 23.93 18.35
C GLN A 21 -6.34 22.89 18.19
N VAL A 22 -6.62 21.84 17.43
CA VAL A 22 -5.63 20.85 17.05
C VAL A 22 -4.78 21.48 15.96
N THR A 23 -3.51 21.74 16.26
CA THR A 23 -2.54 22.20 15.27
C THR A 23 -2.29 21.08 14.26
N VAL A 24 -2.39 21.37 12.96
CA VAL A 24 -2.06 20.41 11.90
C VAL A 24 -0.55 20.15 11.93
N PRO A 25 -0.10 18.88 11.97
CA PRO A 25 1.32 18.57 12.00
C PRO A 25 2.00 18.97 10.69
N THR A 26 3.25 19.40 10.79
CA THR A 26 4.11 19.74 9.66
C THR A 26 4.68 18.48 8.98
N LEU A 27 5.18 18.69 7.75
CA LEU A 27 6.14 17.84 7.04
C LEU A 27 7.09 17.06 7.98
N GLY A 28 7.92 17.84 8.67
CA GLY A 28 8.99 17.33 9.52
C GLY A 28 8.47 16.51 10.69
N GLU A 29 7.40 16.97 11.35
CA GLU A 29 6.81 16.25 12.50
C GLU A 29 6.30 14.87 12.11
N VAL A 30 5.65 14.74 10.95
CA VAL A 30 5.21 13.43 10.44
C VAL A 30 6.41 12.54 10.11
N VAL A 31 7.43 13.09 9.46
CA VAL A 31 8.65 12.35 9.11
C VAL A 31 9.38 11.85 10.36
N ASP A 32 9.52 12.69 11.38
CA ASP A 32 10.19 12.34 12.62
C ASP A 32 9.38 11.32 13.42
N TYR A 33 8.04 11.46 13.45
CA TYR A 33 7.17 10.43 13.99
C TYR A 33 7.38 9.07 13.31
N LEU A 34 7.39 9.04 11.96
CA LEU A 34 7.62 7.80 11.20
C LEU A 34 9.02 7.21 11.45
N LYS A 35 10.05 8.03 11.68
CA LYS A 35 11.39 7.53 12.04
C LYS A 35 11.38 6.89 13.42
N ILE A 36 10.77 7.55 14.40
CA ILE A 36 10.69 7.08 15.79
C ILE A 36 9.89 5.78 15.89
N THR A 37 8.80 5.65 15.13
CA THR A 37 7.99 4.42 15.10
C THR A 37 8.56 3.32 14.18
N GLY A 38 9.69 3.59 13.51
CA GLY A 38 10.34 2.64 12.61
C GLY A 38 9.63 2.42 11.26
N GLN A 39 8.63 3.25 10.93
CA GLN A 39 7.85 3.15 9.69
C GLN A 39 8.49 3.87 8.50
N PHE A 40 9.40 4.82 8.74
CA PHE A 40 10.04 5.62 7.69
C PHE A 40 10.91 4.78 6.75
N LEU A 41 11.87 4.01 7.28
CA LEU A 41 12.79 3.22 6.45
C LEU A 41 12.06 2.16 5.59
N PRO A 42 11.09 1.39 6.11
CA PRO A 42 10.28 0.50 5.28
C PRO A 42 9.56 1.23 4.13
N ALA A 43 9.00 2.41 4.38
CA ALA A 43 8.34 3.20 3.34
C ALA A 43 9.34 3.66 2.25
N VAL A 44 10.51 4.16 2.66
CA VAL A 44 11.59 4.56 1.74
C VAL A 44 12.05 3.37 0.89
N HIS A 45 12.27 2.21 1.50
CA HIS A 45 12.66 0.99 0.78
C HIS A 45 11.59 0.53 -0.21
N ALA A 46 10.31 0.62 0.17
CA ALA A 46 9.20 0.28 -0.72
C ALA A 46 9.19 1.20 -1.96
N VAL A 47 9.34 2.51 -1.78
CA VAL A 47 9.41 3.48 -2.87
C VAL A 47 10.63 3.22 -3.77
N ALA A 48 11.81 3.01 -3.17
CA ALA A 48 13.03 2.74 -3.91
C ALA A 48 12.94 1.45 -4.73
N ALA A 49 12.41 0.37 -4.15
CA ALA A 49 12.20 -0.89 -4.83
C ALA A 49 11.24 -0.75 -6.03
N ARG A 50 10.15 0.01 -5.86
CA ARG A 50 9.20 0.30 -6.94
C ARG A 50 9.87 1.06 -8.09
N LYS A 51 10.63 2.12 -7.79
CA LYS A 51 11.37 2.90 -8.80
C LYS A 51 12.35 2.01 -9.57
N LYS A 52 13.19 1.25 -8.85
CA LYS A 52 14.16 0.33 -9.46
C LYS A 52 13.51 -0.71 -10.37
N ALA A 53 12.37 -1.27 -9.95
CA ALA A 53 11.64 -2.25 -10.74
C ALA A 53 11.00 -1.65 -12.00
N ALA A 54 10.45 -0.43 -11.90
CA ALA A 54 9.92 0.29 -13.06
C ALA A 54 11.03 0.65 -14.07
N GLU A 55 12.17 1.14 -13.61
CA GLU A 55 13.34 1.40 -14.45
C GLU A 55 13.86 0.12 -15.15
N ALA A 56 13.91 -1.00 -14.43
CA ALA A 56 14.27 -2.29 -15.02
C ALA A 56 13.27 -2.74 -16.09
N ALA A 57 11.96 -2.55 -15.85
CA ALA A 57 10.92 -2.83 -16.82
C ALA A 57 11.09 -1.99 -18.10
N ARG A 58 11.30 -0.68 -17.96
CA ARG A 58 11.52 0.23 -19.09
C ARG A 58 12.79 -0.15 -19.87
N ARG A 59 13.90 -0.44 -19.19
CA ARG A 59 15.15 -0.93 -19.82
C ARG A 59 14.97 -2.26 -20.54
N ALA A 60 14.08 -3.11 -20.06
CA ALA A 60 13.69 -4.35 -20.73
C ALA A 60 12.77 -4.11 -21.96
N GLY A 61 12.49 -2.86 -22.33
CA GLY A 61 11.64 -2.51 -23.48
C GLY A 61 10.13 -2.61 -23.18
N ILE A 62 9.73 -2.78 -21.93
CA ILE A 62 8.31 -2.79 -21.56
C ILE A 62 7.78 -1.35 -21.60
N ARG A 63 6.73 -1.14 -22.40
CA ARG A 63 6.03 0.14 -22.50
C ARG A 63 4.56 -0.01 -22.10
N ILE A 64 4.03 1.00 -21.43
CA ILE A 64 2.61 1.10 -21.10
C ILE A 64 1.95 2.04 -22.09
N THR A 65 0.84 1.60 -22.65
CA THR A 65 0.03 2.42 -23.55
C THR A 65 -1.00 3.22 -22.76
N VAL A 66 -1.42 4.38 -23.29
CA VAL A 66 -2.50 5.20 -22.69
C VAL A 66 -3.75 4.36 -22.42
N ARG A 67 -4.14 3.48 -23.35
CA ARG A 67 -5.29 2.56 -23.16
C ARG A 67 -5.13 1.62 -21.97
N GLN A 68 -3.91 1.14 -21.71
CA GLN A 68 -3.65 0.28 -20.55
C GLN A 68 -3.68 1.08 -19.25
N LEU A 69 -3.15 2.31 -19.26
CA LEU A 69 -3.21 3.22 -18.12
C LEU A 69 -4.65 3.59 -17.78
N GLN A 70 -5.48 3.93 -18.78
CA GLN A 70 -6.90 4.19 -18.59
C GLN A 70 -7.62 3.01 -17.95
N LYS A 71 -7.40 1.78 -18.44
CA LYS A 71 -7.99 0.57 -17.83
C LYS A 71 -7.58 0.39 -16.37
N ALA A 72 -6.33 0.73 -16.02
CA ALA A 72 -5.87 0.68 -14.65
C ALA A 72 -6.54 1.77 -13.79
N ALA A 73 -6.72 2.98 -14.33
CA ALA A 73 -7.45 4.04 -13.67
C ALA A 73 -8.92 3.67 -13.44
N ASP A 74 -9.60 3.09 -14.42
CA ASP A 74 -10.98 2.63 -14.29
C ASP A 74 -11.12 1.51 -13.24
N ALA A 75 -10.20 0.54 -13.25
CA ALA A 75 -10.16 -0.50 -12.22
C ALA A 75 -9.89 0.06 -10.82
N PHE A 76 -8.99 1.04 -10.72
CA PHE A 76 -8.70 1.75 -9.47
C PHE A 76 -9.95 2.48 -8.96
N ARG A 77 -10.63 3.23 -9.82
CA ARG A 77 -11.87 3.94 -9.49
C ARG A 77 -12.95 2.97 -9.00
N MET A 78 -13.19 1.89 -9.74
CA MET A 78 -14.17 0.87 -9.38
C MET A 78 -13.88 0.23 -8.02
N ALA A 79 -12.61 -0.12 -7.75
CA ALA A 79 -12.20 -0.71 -6.47
C ALA A 79 -12.37 0.25 -5.27
N ASN A 80 -12.35 1.57 -5.51
CA ASN A 80 -12.50 2.61 -4.49
C ASN A 80 -13.91 3.25 -4.49
N GLY A 81 -14.85 2.73 -5.28
CA GLY A 81 -16.22 3.29 -5.38
C GLY A 81 -16.31 4.68 -6.03
N LEU A 82 -15.29 5.09 -6.79
CA LEU A 82 -15.18 6.42 -7.42
C LEU A 82 -15.93 6.43 -8.76
N THR A 83 -17.25 6.44 -8.71
CA THR A 83 -18.11 6.26 -9.91
C THR A 83 -18.22 7.49 -10.80
N ARG A 84 -18.07 8.70 -10.23
CA ARG A 84 -18.13 9.98 -10.94
C ARG A 84 -16.77 10.67 -10.95
N ALA A 85 -16.54 11.55 -11.92
CA ALA A 85 -15.31 12.35 -12.00
C ALA A 85 -15.09 13.16 -10.70
N LYS A 86 -16.16 13.80 -10.19
CA LYS A 86 -16.15 14.54 -8.93
C LYS A 86 -15.74 13.69 -7.72
N ASP A 87 -16.10 12.40 -7.70
CA ASP A 87 -15.72 11.49 -6.61
C ASP A 87 -14.20 11.26 -6.63
N THR A 88 -13.61 11.18 -7.83
CA THR A 88 -12.15 11.03 -7.99
C THR A 88 -11.42 12.30 -7.53
N GLU A 89 -11.91 13.48 -7.92
CA GLU A 89 -11.35 14.77 -7.51
C GLU A 89 -11.37 14.93 -5.98
N ALA A 90 -12.52 14.69 -5.35
CA ALA A 90 -12.66 14.76 -3.89
C ALA A 90 -11.76 13.75 -3.18
N TRP A 91 -11.58 12.56 -3.75
CA TRP A 91 -10.66 11.55 -3.22
C TRP A 91 -9.20 12.02 -3.31
N LEU A 92 -8.79 12.61 -4.43
CA LEU A 92 -7.44 13.17 -4.59
C LEU A 92 -7.17 14.28 -3.56
N GLU A 93 -8.11 15.20 -3.39
CA GLU A 93 -8.03 16.30 -2.42
C GLU A 93 -7.94 15.78 -0.98
N THR A 94 -8.81 14.84 -0.61
CA THR A 94 -8.84 14.25 0.74
C THR A 94 -7.54 13.54 1.07
N ASN A 95 -6.91 12.90 0.08
CA ASN A 95 -5.65 12.19 0.26
C ASN A 95 -4.41 13.08 0.04
N GLY A 96 -4.59 14.35 -0.34
CA GLY A 96 -3.49 15.29 -0.57
C GLY A 96 -2.55 14.87 -1.70
N ILE A 97 -3.08 14.22 -2.75
CA ILE A 97 -2.28 13.75 -3.90
C ILE A 97 -2.76 14.37 -5.20
N THR A 98 -1.82 14.58 -6.12
CA THR A 98 -2.12 15.12 -7.45
C THR A 98 -2.58 14.00 -8.39
N LEU A 99 -3.28 14.38 -9.47
CA LEU A 99 -3.64 13.44 -10.53
C LEU A 99 -2.39 12.78 -11.14
N GLU A 100 -1.34 13.57 -11.39
CA GLU A 100 -0.05 13.09 -11.92
C GLU A 100 0.57 12.03 -11.00
N ALA A 101 0.56 12.25 -9.68
CA ALA A 101 1.08 11.28 -8.72
C ALA A 101 0.29 9.96 -8.74
N LEU A 102 -1.04 10.03 -8.94
CA LEU A 102 -1.87 8.84 -9.12
C LEU A 102 -1.55 8.12 -10.44
N GLU A 103 -1.41 8.86 -11.54
CA GLU A 103 -1.06 8.29 -12.85
C GLU A 103 0.30 7.58 -12.82
N ASP A 104 1.32 8.23 -12.25
CA ASP A 104 2.66 7.66 -12.04
C ASP A 104 2.60 6.38 -11.20
N TYR A 105 1.78 6.39 -10.14
CA TYR A 105 1.58 5.23 -9.28
C TYR A 105 0.98 4.05 -10.07
N LEU A 106 -0.03 4.31 -10.88
CA LEU A 106 -0.71 3.30 -11.71
C LEU A 106 0.22 2.78 -12.82
N GLU A 107 0.95 3.65 -13.51
CA GLU A 107 1.91 3.26 -14.55
C GLU A 107 3.02 2.39 -13.95
N THR A 108 3.58 2.81 -12.82
CA THR A 108 4.59 2.03 -12.07
C THR A 108 4.07 0.64 -11.71
N ASN A 109 2.83 0.52 -11.25
CA ASN A 109 2.22 -0.77 -10.94
C ASN A 109 2.11 -1.67 -12.17
N LEU A 110 1.70 -1.10 -13.32
CA LEU A 110 1.61 -1.83 -14.58
C LEU A 110 3.00 -2.32 -15.05
N LEU A 111 4.02 -1.45 -15.01
CA LEU A 111 5.40 -1.80 -15.36
C LEU A 111 5.93 -2.94 -14.49
N ILE A 112 5.78 -2.83 -13.17
CA ILE A 112 6.21 -3.87 -12.23
C ILE A 112 5.48 -5.18 -12.50
N SER A 113 4.16 -5.15 -12.72
CA SER A 113 3.36 -6.34 -13.01
C SER A 113 3.82 -7.04 -14.30
N ARG A 114 4.05 -6.27 -15.36
CA ARG A 114 4.57 -6.79 -16.64
C ARG A 114 5.98 -7.35 -16.49
N PHE A 115 6.82 -6.67 -15.72
CA PHE A 115 8.19 -7.12 -15.49
C PHE A 115 8.23 -8.41 -14.67
N LYS A 116 7.41 -8.54 -13.61
CA LYS A 116 7.24 -9.80 -12.88
C LYS A 116 6.84 -10.94 -13.81
N LYS A 117 5.86 -10.72 -14.70
CA LYS A 117 5.44 -11.73 -15.69
C LYS A 117 6.56 -12.13 -16.65
N ARG A 118 7.41 -11.18 -17.05
CA ARG A 118 8.59 -11.48 -17.89
C ARG A 118 9.61 -12.32 -17.13
N LEU A 119 9.97 -11.90 -15.91
CA LEU A 119 10.89 -12.64 -15.05
C LEU A 119 10.40 -14.06 -14.77
N GLU A 120 9.09 -14.24 -14.55
CA GLU A 120 8.49 -15.56 -14.35
C GLU A 120 8.66 -16.50 -15.55
N LYS A 121 8.57 -15.95 -16.78
CA LYS A 121 8.77 -16.72 -18.02
C LYS A 121 10.23 -17.10 -18.24
N GLU A 122 11.15 -16.23 -17.86
CA GLU A 122 12.59 -16.43 -18.00
C GLU A 122 13.18 -17.28 -16.84
N ALA A 123 12.43 -17.42 -15.74
CA ALA A 123 12.90 -18.12 -14.54
C ALA A 123 12.81 -19.65 -14.65
N ASN A 124 13.81 -20.33 -14.08
CA ASN A 124 13.73 -21.77 -13.80
C ASN A 124 12.80 -22.03 -12.60
N LYS A 125 11.52 -22.32 -12.88
CA LYS A 125 10.48 -22.53 -11.86
C LYS A 125 10.79 -23.68 -10.91
N ALA A 126 11.51 -24.72 -11.37
CA ALA A 126 11.87 -25.87 -10.53
C ALA A 126 12.74 -25.48 -9.34
N LYS A 127 13.54 -24.40 -9.45
CA LYS A 127 14.30 -23.84 -8.32
C LYS A 127 13.38 -23.41 -7.17
N TYR A 128 12.28 -22.74 -7.50
CA TYR A 128 11.35 -22.20 -6.51
C TYR A 128 10.45 -23.27 -5.89
N LEU A 129 10.08 -24.30 -6.66
CA LEU A 129 9.31 -25.46 -6.16
C LEU A 129 10.06 -26.29 -5.11
N LYS A 130 11.39 -26.20 -5.06
CA LYS A 130 12.19 -26.88 -4.03
C LYS A 130 12.07 -26.23 -2.64
N SER A 131 11.62 -24.97 -2.57
CA SER A 131 11.41 -24.23 -1.32
C SER A 131 10.42 -24.95 -0.42
N ARG A 132 10.75 -25.07 0.87
CA ARG A 132 9.85 -25.66 1.88
C ARG A 132 8.50 -24.95 1.91
N ALA A 133 8.48 -23.63 1.87
CA ALA A 133 7.25 -22.84 1.89
C ALA A 133 6.34 -23.18 0.70
N VAL A 134 6.92 -23.27 -0.51
CA VAL A 134 6.16 -23.58 -1.72
C VAL A 134 5.64 -25.02 -1.69
N LYS A 135 6.45 -25.98 -1.22
CA LYS A 135 6.01 -27.37 -1.05
C LYS A 135 4.83 -27.49 -0.09
N GLU A 136 4.86 -26.76 1.02
CA GLU A 136 3.78 -26.75 2.00
C GLU A 136 2.50 -26.20 1.38
N THR A 137 2.58 -25.05 0.69
CA THR A 137 1.43 -24.48 -0.02
C THR A 137 0.85 -25.45 -1.05
N VAL A 138 1.69 -26.15 -1.81
CA VAL A 138 1.22 -27.14 -2.79
C VAL A 138 0.51 -28.31 -2.09
N ARG A 139 1.02 -28.79 -0.96
CA ARG A 139 0.36 -29.85 -0.17
C ARG A 139 -1.04 -29.44 0.28
N GLU A 140 -1.16 -28.24 0.85
CA GLU A 140 -2.44 -27.69 1.30
C GLU A 140 -3.46 -27.54 0.17
N LEU A 141 -3.02 -27.09 -1.01
CA LEU A 141 -3.89 -26.98 -2.18
C LEU A 141 -4.38 -28.35 -2.66
N ILE A 142 -3.50 -29.36 -2.69
CA ILE A 142 -3.88 -30.74 -3.06
C ILE A 142 -4.92 -31.29 -2.08
N PHE A 143 -4.71 -31.09 -0.78
CA PHE A 143 -5.66 -31.55 0.24
C PHE A 143 -7.02 -30.86 0.09
N ARG A 144 -7.02 -29.54 -0.16
CA ARG A 144 -8.26 -28.78 -0.41
C ARG A 144 -9.01 -29.31 -1.64
N ASP A 145 -8.32 -29.52 -2.75
CA ASP A 145 -8.91 -30.08 -3.97
C ASP A 145 -9.52 -31.46 -3.74
N TRP A 146 -8.88 -32.29 -2.91
CA TRP A 146 -9.42 -33.58 -2.52
C TRP A 146 -10.68 -33.43 -1.65
N LEU A 147 -10.64 -32.57 -0.61
CA LEU A 147 -11.78 -32.29 0.27
C LEU A 147 -13.01 -31.83 -0.52
N GLU A 148 -12.83 -30.87 -1.43
CA GLU A 148 -13.92 -30.36 -2.26
C GLU A 148 -14.56 -31.44 -3.14
N LYS A 149 -13.76 -32.39 -3.65
CA LYS A 149 -14.27 -33.53 -4.43
C LYS A 149 -14.99 -34.55 -3.56
N SER A 150 -14.49 -34.82 -2.36
CA SER A 150 -15.10 -35.77 -1.41
C SER A 150 -16.47 -35.27 -0.94
N LEU A 151 -16.58 -34.00 -0.54
CA LEU A 151 -17.86 -33.40 -0.10
C LEU A 151 -18.92 -33.39 -1.20
N LYS A 152 -18.51 -33.16 -2.46
CA LYS A 152 -19.43 -33.22 -3.62
C LYS A 152 -19.92 -34.63 -3.94
N LYS A 153 -19.18 -35.68 -3.55
CA LYS A 153 -19.60 -37.08 -3.72
C LYS A 153 -20.62 -37.52 -2.66
N GLU A 154 -20.55 -36.96 -1.46
CA GLU A 154 -21.47 -37.27 -0.36
C GLU A 154 -22.80 -36.49 -0.44
N SER A 155 -22.86 -35.43 -1.25
CA SER A 155 -24.09 -34.65 -1.51
C SER A 155 -24.90 -35.13 -2.74
N LYS A 156 -24.63 -36.34 -3.25
CA LYS A 156 -25.36 -37.01 -4.33
C LYS A 156 -25.87 -38.35 -3.85
#